data_AF-A0A1H3GCG6-F1
#
_entry.id   AF-A0A1H3GCG6-F1
#
_cell.length_a   1.000
_cell.length_b   1.000
_cell.length_c   1.000
_cell.angle_alpha   90.00
_cell.angle_beta   90.00
_cell.angle_gamma   90.00
#
_symmetry.space_group_name_H-M   'P 1'
#
loop_
_entity.id
_entity.type
_entity.pdbx_description
1 polymer ?
#
loop_
_entity_poly.entity_id
_entity_poly.type
_entity_poly.pdbx_seq_one_letter_code
_entity_poly.pdbx_strand_id
1 'polypeptide(L)'
;MNKLKKFTISLIMGAMFLASAVPTYASANNQVATQSERIKQSDVEEKGMYSIKASDVVEGKYDVKVESSSSMFRVVKAKLSVKPEGMTAVITLGGKGYEKLYMGTGEEAVTKGEDAYSKYVEDAKGAYTYEVKVDALDQSLECTGFSKRKQKWYDHQILFRADSLPAGAIKASASKARHKSNVAPIDLKNGKYLMKVSLKGGSGRAKITSPAEVVVKNKKATAKIQWSSKHYDYMIVNGKKYTPVNKKGNSVFEIPVLVLDKEMIVIGDTTAMSKPHEIEYRMTFDKKSAKFANEKEQIGHNKATNIAVVAIIGACVAVLGGILVWKKKNEKK
;
A
#
# COMPACT_ATOMS: atom_id res chain seq x y z
N MET A 1 30.78 32.94 75.27
CA MET A 1 31.19 34.32 74.98
C MET A 1 31.78 34.38 73.58
N ASN A 2 31.19 35.20 72.69
CA ASN A 2 31.80 35.89 71.53
C ASN A 2 32.58 35.05 70.48
N LYS A 3 32.47 35.22 69.16
CA LYS A 3 31.89 36.26 68.31
C LYS A 3 31.88 35.74 66.86
N LEU A 4 30.93 36.25 66.10
CA LEU A 4 30.80 36.29 64.63
C LEU A 4 32.09 36.64 63.85
N LYS A 5 32.24 36.10 62.63
CA LYS A 5 32.39 36.78 61.30
C LYS A 5 32.85 35.75 60.23
N LYS A 6 32.02 35.40 59.23
CA LYS A 6 31.81 35.99 57.87
C LYS A 6 32.89 35.64 56.83
N PHE A 7 32.41 35.23 55.64
CA PHE A 7 32.89 35.37 54.23
C PHE A 7 32.71 34.04 53.46
N THR A 8 31.65 33.88 52.62
CA THR A 8 31.61 34.05 51.13
C THR A 8 32.68 33.21 50.40
N ILE A 9 32.45 32.43 49.34
CA ILE A 9 31.59 32.53 48.15
C ILE A 9 31.68 31.20 47.38
N SER A 10 30.59 30.79 46.72
CA SER A 10 30.45 30.01 45.47
C SER A 10 31.19 28.67 45.29
N LEU A 11 30.45 27.60 44.93
CA LEU A 11 30.55 26.98 43.58
C LEU A 11 29.52 25.83 43.36
N ILE A 12 28.66 26.02 42.35
CA ILE A 12 28.04 25.02 41.43
C ILE A 12 27.05 23.97 41.99
N MET A 13 25.78 24.40 42.01
CA MET A 13 24.67 23.91 41.17
C MET A 13 24.83 22.51 40.53
N GLY A 14 24.23 21.51 41.17
CA GLY A 14 24.01 20.18 40.62
C GLY A 14 22.66 19.64 41.06
N ALA A 15 21.58 20.12 40.43
CA ALA A 15 20.25 19.53 40.56
C ALA A 15 19.83 19.03 39.17
N MET A 16 20.02 17.73 38.95
CA MET A 16 19.37 16.96 37.91
C MET A 16 17.85 17.14 38.05
N PHE A 17 17.27 18.05 37.26
CA PHE A 17 15.84 18.00 36.99
C PHE A 17 15.64 16.88 35.97
N LEU A 18 15.15 15.74 36.46
CA LEU A 18 14.51 14.72 35.65
C LEU A 18 13.38 15.41 34.87
N ALA A 19 13.59 15.60 33.57
CA ALA A 19 12.53 15.89 32.63
C ALA A 19 11.58 14.69 32.65
N SER A 20 10.52 14.78 33.45
CA SER A 20 9.33 13.97 33.24
C SER A 20 8.83 14.32 31.84
N ALA A 21 9.01 13.36 30.93
CA ALA A 21 8.32 13.36 29.65
C ALA A 21 6.82 13.44 29.99
N VAL A 22 6.25 14.64 29.83
CA VAL A 22 4.81 14.81 29.78
C VAL A 22 4.38 13.94 28.60
N PRO A 23 3.60 12.86 28.81
CA PRO A 23 3.02 12.17 27.67
C PRO A 23 2.21 13.23 26.93
N THR A 24 2.55 13.45 25.67
CA THR A 24 1.80 14.30 24.76
C THR A 24 0.42 13.68 24.63
N TYR A 25 -0.49 14.02 25.55
CA TYR A 25 -1.90 13.80 25.36
C TYR A 25 -2.25 14.53 24.08
N ALA A 26 -2.73 13.78 23.08
CA ALA A 26 -3.41 14.38 21.94
C ALA A 26 -4.40 15.40 22.52
N SER A 27 -4.16 16.69 22.23
CA SER A 27 -4.97 17.77 22.75
C SER A 27 -6.41 17.48 22.34
N ALA A 28 -7.26 17.16 23.32
CA ALA A 28 -8.68 16.96 23.09
C ALA A 28 -9.27 18.30 22.66
N ASN A 29 -9.29 18.55 21.36
CA ASN A 29 -9.91 19.74 20.81
C ASN A 29 -11.41 19.66 21.10
N ASN A 30 -11.93 20.59 21.91
CA ASN A 30 -13.32 20.56 22.37
C ASN A 30 -14.35 20.72 21.22
N GLN A 31 -13.87 21.06 20.02
CA GLN A 31 -14.68 21.10 18.80
C GLN A 31 -14.82 19.74 18.10
N VAL A 32 -14.08 18.71 18.50
CA VAL A 32 -14.17 17.35 17.96
C VAL A 32 -14.76 16.42 19.00
N ALA A 33 -15.74 15.61 18.60
CA ALA A 33 -16.38 14.66 19.51
C ALA A 33 -15.39 13.59 19.97
N THR A 34 -15.37 13.32 21.28
CA THR A 34 -14.50 12.31 21.89
C THR A 34 -14.95 10.89 21.53
N GLN A 35 -14.10 9.89 21.74
CA GLN A 35 -14.47 8.48 21.47
C GLN A 35 -15.71 8.01 22.25
N SER A 36 -15.96 8.53 23.45
CA SER A 36 -17.17 8.21 24.22
C SER A 36 -18.43 8.89 23.70
N GLU A 37 -18.30 10.02 22.99
CA GLU A 37 -19.38 10.71 22.30
C GLU A 37 -19.68 10.11 20.91
N ARG A 38 -18.78 9.25 20.39
CA ARG A 38 -18.96 8.45 19.18
C ARG A 38 -19.60 7.10 19.56
N ILE A 39 -20.76 6.77 18.99
CA ILE A 39 -21.32 5.41 19.10
C ILE A 39 -20.34 4.44 18.43
N LYS A 40 -20.27 3.18 18.90
CA LYS A 40 -19.48 2.10 18.28
C LYS A 40 -19.60 2.16 16.75
N GLN A 41 -18.52 2.58 16.11
CA GLN A 41 -18.40 2.60 14.66
C GLN A 41 -18.14 1.19 14.17
N SER A 42 -18.85 0.76 13.14
CA SER A 42 -18.53 -0.49 12.44
C SER A 42 -17.47 -0.22 11.38
N ASP A 43 -16.47 -1.09 11.30
CA ASP A 43 -15.53 -1.09 10.17
C ASP A 43 -16.33 -1.26 8.88
N VAL A 44 -16.29 -0.24 8.01
CA VAL A 44 -17.00 -0.27 6.73
C VAL A 44 -16.13 -0.95 5.67
N GLU A 45 -14.84 -1.12 5.91
CA GLU A 45 -13.93 -1.79 4.98
C GLU A 45 -14.10 -3.30 4.98
N GLU A 46 -14.39 -3.85 3.81
CA GLU A 46 -14.16 -5.27 3.56
C GLU A 46 -12.66 -5.54 3.36
N LYS A 47 -12.08 -6.32 4.27
CA LYS A 47 -10.69 -6.80 4.17
C LYS A 47 -10.53 -7.61 2.89
N GLY A 48 -9.88 -7.03 1.87
CA GLY A 48 -9.55 -7.74 0.64
C GLY A 48 -10.09 -7.13 -0.66
N MET A 49 -10.47 -5.85 -0.68
CA MET A 49 -10.85 -5.15 -1.90
C MET A 49 -9.73 -4.26 -2.43
N TYR A 50 -9.67 -4.08 -3.75
CA TYR A 50 -8.82 -3.08 -4.39
C TYR A 50 -9.55 -1.74 -4.47
N SER A 51 -8.85 -0.68 -4.08
CA SER A 51 -9.38 0.66 -4.25
C SER A 51 -9.44 1.00 -5.73
N ILE A 52 -10.65 1.31 -6.21
CA ILE A 52 -10.90 1.63 -7.62
C ILE A 52 -10.81 3.14 -7.77
N LYS A 53 -9.85 3.60 -8.58
CA LYS A 53 -9.61 5.03 -8.81
C LYS A 53 -10.47 5.57 -9.95
N ALA A 54 -10.48 6.89 -10.12
CA ALA A 54 -11.17 7.55 -11.24
C ALA A 54 -10.73 6.99 -12.61
N SER A 55 -9.44 6.70 -12.77
CA SER A 55 -8.87 6.11 -13.99
C SER A 55 -9.41 4.73 -14.33
N ASP A 56 -10.01 4.05 -13.35
CA ASP A 56 -10.47 2.66 -13.43
C ASP A 56 -11.97 2.57 -13.68
N VAL A 57 -12.66 3.70 -13.69
CA VAL A 57 -14.08 3.84 -13.97
C VAL A 57 -14.25 4.59 -15.29
N VAL A 58 -15.25 4.22 -16.06
CA VAL A 58 -15.62 4.94 -17.29
C VAL A 58 -16.26 6.26 -16.88
N GLU A 59 -15.89 7.35 -17.55
CA GLU A 59 -16.46 8.67 -17.32
C GLU A 59 -17.99 8.64 -17.46
N GLY A 60 -18.68 9.30 -16.55
CA GLY A 60 -20.14 9.22 -16.49
C GLY A 60 -20.70 9.57 -15.12
N LYS A 61 -22.02 9.45 -15.02
CA LYS A 61 -22.77 9.64 -13.79
C LYS A 61 -23.47 8.35 -13.41
N TYR A 62 -23.29 7.92 -12.17
CA TYR A 62 -23.78 6.63 -11.69
C TYR A 62 -24.45 6.79 -10.33
N ASP A 63 -25.52 6.03 -10.10
CA ASP A 63 -26.00 5.81 -8.75
C ASP A 63 -25.03 4.84 -8.06
N VAL A 64 -24.63 5.18 -6.83
CA VAL A 64 -23.68 4.39 -6.06
C VAL A 64 -24.23 4.17 -4.65
N LYS A 65 -24.03 2.97 -4.11
CA LYS A 65 -24.34 2.64 -2.73
C LYS A 65 -23.18 3.09 -1.84
N VAL A 66 -23.52 3.80 -0.75
CA VAL A 66 -22.55 4.25 0.25
C VAL A 66 -22.89 3.61 1.57
N GLU A 67 -21.91 2.92 2.15
CA GLU A 67 -22.00 2.36 3.49
C GLU A 67 -21.32 3.32 4.47
N SER A 68 -21.81 3.35 5.70
CA SER A 68 -21.36 4.28 6.72
C SER A 68 -21.16 3.55 8.04
N SER A 69 -20.15 3.96 8.80
CA SER A 69 -19.82 3.36 10.10
C SER A 69 -20.83 3.67 11.19
N SER A 70 -21.79 4.58 10.95
CA SER A 70 -22.78 5.00 11.93
C SER A 70 -24.18 5.08 11.33
N SER A 71 -25.17 4.56 12.07
CA SER A 71 -26.59 4.68 11.73
C SER A 71 -27.08 6.13 11.75
N MET A 72 -26.44 7.02 12.52
CA MET A 72 -26.75 8.46 12.54
C MET A 72 -26.22 9.19 11.29
N PHE A 73 -25.18 8.65 10.65
CA PHE A 73 -24.59 9.20 9.43
C PHE A 73 -24.96 8.33 8.21
N ARG A 74 -26.26 8.06 8.03
CA ARG A 74 -26.73 7.20 6.94
C ARG A 74 -26.87 8.00 5.64
N VAL A 75 -26.12 7.59 4.62
CA VAL A 75 -26.30 8.05 3.24
C VAL A 75 -27.45 7.26 2.62
N VAL A 76 -28.50 7.96 2.18
CA VAL A 76 -29.71 7.35 1.61
C VAL A 76 -29.65 7.28 0.09
N LYS A 77 -28.96 8.24 -0.53
CA LYS A 77 -28.71 8.28 -1.97
C LYS A 77 -27.33 8.86 -2.22
N ALA A 78 -26.64 8.36 -3.22
CA ALA A 78 -25.40 8.96 -3.70
C ALA A 78 -25.31 8.86 -5.21
N LYS A 79 -24.88 9.95 -5.83
CA LYS A 79 -24.61 10.02 -7.27
C LYS A 79 -23.14 10.33 -7.49
N LEU A 80 -22.42 9.37 -8.04
CA LEU A 80 -21.01 9.49 -8.42
C LEU A 80 -20.92 10.14 -9.80
N SER A 81 -20.04 11.14 -9.94
CA SER A 81 -19.65 11.76 -11.20
C SER A 81 -18.16 11.52 -11.42
N VAL A 82 -17.83 10.81 -12.50
CA VAL A 82 -16.47 10.44 -12.88
C VAL A 82 -16.03 11.30 -14.06
N LYS A 83 -14.89 11.98 -13.90
CA LYS A 83 -14.25 12.83 -14.91
C LYS A 83 -12.75 12.55 -14.96
N PRO A 84 -12.01 13.03 -15.98
CA PRO A 84 -10.55 12.87 -16.05
C PRO A 84 -9.82 13.46 -14.83
N GLU A 85 -10.36 14.54 -14.25
CA GLU A 85 -9.81 15.24 -13.08
C GLU A 85 -10.02 14.50 -11.75
N GLY A 86 -10.91 13.49 -11.70
CA GLY A 86 -11.20 12.72 -10.50
C GLY A 86 -12.66 12.27 -10.38
N MET A 87 -13.03 11.82 -9.18
CA MET A 87 -14.41 11.45 -8.84
C MET A 87 -14.97 12.42 -7.80
N THR A 88 -16.20 12.84 -8.02
CA THR A 88 -17.01 13.59 -7.04
C THR A 88 -18.30 12.83 -6.81
N ALA A 89 -18.88 12.93 -5.62
CA ALA A 89 -20.17 12.33 -5.32
C ALA A 89 -21.07 13.35 -4.66
N VAL A 90 -22.31 13.42 -5.13
CA VAL A 90 -23.39 14.12 -4.43
C VAL A 90 -24.08 13.11 -3.53
N ILE A 91 -23.85 13.21 -2.21
CA ILE A 91 -24.45 12.33 -1.22
C ILE A 91 -25.65 13.02 -0.56
N THR A 92 -26.73 12.27 -0.35
CA THR A 92 -27.93 12.70 0.38
C THR A 92 -27.97 11.98 1.72
N LEU A 93 -27.95 12.76 2.80
CA LEU A 93 -28.05 12.21 4.15
C LEU A 93 -29.51 11.97 4.53
N GLY A 94 -29.76 10.93 5.33
CA GLY A 94 -31.10 10.61 5.83
C GLY A 94 -31.62 11.57 6.90
N GLY A 95 -30.75 12.43 7.45
CA GLY A 95 -31.10 13.41 8.48
C GLY A 95 -30.56 14.80 8.14
N LYS A 96 -31.15 15.82 8.78
CA LYS A 96 -30.80 17.25 8.60
C LYS A 96 -29.92 17.80 9.75
N GLY A 97 -29.25 16.91 10.48
CA GLY A 97 -28.53 17.24 11.70
C GLY A 97 -27.14 17.84 11.49
N TYR A 98 -26.62 17.75 10.28
CA TYR A 98 -25.30 18.24 9.89
C TYR A 98 -25.43 19.48 9.02
N GLU A 99 -24.53 20.43 9.21
CA GLU A 99 -24.51 21.70 8.47
C GLU A 99 -23.46 21.68 7.35
N LYS A 100 -22.32 21.03 7.61
CA LYS A 100 -21.22 20.91 6.67
C LYS A 100 -20.49 19.60 6.87
N LEU A 101 -19.91 19.10 5.78
CA LEU A 101 -19.08 17.90 5.76
C LEU A 101 -17.66 18.25 5.36
N TYR A 102 -16.71 17.50 5.88
CA TYR A 102 -15.31 17.54 5.47
C TYR A 102 -14.86 16.11 5.15
N MET A 103 -14.22 15.93 3.99
CA MET A 103 -13.62 14.65 3.61
C MET A 103 -12.23 14.54 4.22
N GLY A 104 -12.19 14.06 5.45
CA GLY A 104 -11.02 13.91 6.30
C GLY A 104 -11.46 13.84 7.76
N THR A 105 -10.52 14.00 8.70
CA THR A 105 -10.83 13.93 10.13
C THR A 105 -11.31 15.27 10.68
N GLY A 106 -12.01 15.24 11.82
CA GLY A 106 -12.47 16.45 12.50
C GLY A 106 -11.32 17.31 13.01
N GLU A 107 -10.19 16.70 13.36
CA GLU A 107 -8.98 17.42 13.76
C GLU A 107 -8.42 18.25 12.61
N GLU A 108 -8.35 17.67 11.41
CA GLU A 108 -7.98 18.40 10.21
C GLU A 108 -9.01 19.48 9.89
N ALA A 109 -10.30 19.16 9.99
CA ALA A 109 -11.37 20.10 9.69
C ALA A 109 -11.22 21.41 10.47
N VAL A 110 -10.89 21.36 11.77
CA VAL A 110 -10.70 22.57 12.59
C VAL A 110 -9.55 23.46 12.11
N THR A 111 -8.55 22.89 11.45
CA THR A 111 -7.40 23.65 10.91
C THR A 111 -7.61 24.19 9.50
N LYS A 112 -8.66 23.72 8.80
CA LYS A 112 -8.98 24.13 7.43
C LYS A 112 -10.00 25.28 7.43
N GLY A 113 -9.95 26.08 6.36
CA GLY A 113 -10.91 27.16 6.12
C GLY A 113 -12.23 26.65 5.54
N GLU A 114 -13.24 27.52 5.49
CA GLU A 114 -14.59 27.15 5.03
C GLU A 114 -14.64 26.62 3.59
N ASP A 115 -13.70 27.02 2.74
CA ASP A 115 -13.60 26.60 1.34
C ASP A 115 -13.29 25.11 1.19
N ALA A 116 -12.79 24.47 2.24
CA ALA A 116 -12.50 23.03 2.25
C ALA A 116 -13.74 22.18 2.62
N TYR A 117 -14.84 22.82 3.03
CA TYR A 117 -16.04 22.11 3.49
C TYR A 117 -17.12 22.06 2.42
N SER A 118 -17.83 20.94 2.40
CA SER A 118 -19.06 20.78 1.62
C SER A 118 -20.25 21.27 2.45
N LYS A 119 -20.85 22.39 2.07
CA LYS A 119 -22.09 22.89 2.68
C LYS A 119 -23.30 22.13 2.12
N TYR A 120 -24.38 22.04 2.90
CA TYR A 120 -25.59 21.38 2.44
C TYR A 120 -26.31 22.20 1.35
N VAL A 121 -26.90 21.49 0.40
CA VAL A 121 -27.87 22.02 -0.56
C VAL A 121 -29.16 21.21 -0.41
N GLU A 122 -30.30 21.89 -0.28
CA GLU A 122 -31.58 21.21 -0.22
C GLU A 122 -31.99 20.72 -1.62
N ASP A 123 -32.34 19.44 -1.72
CA ASP A 123 -32.94 18.90 -2.93
C ASP A 123 -34.43 19.30 -3.06
N ALA A 124 -35.06 18.95 -4.19
CA ALA A 124 -36.48 19.23 -4.43
C ALA A 124 -37.44 18.61 -3.41
N LYS A 125 -36.97 17.67 -2.56
CA LYS A 125 -37.73 17.03 -1.49
C LYS A 125 -37.35 17.57 -0.11
N GLY A 126 -36.51 18.61 -0.06
CA GLY A 126 -35.98 19.23 1.15
C GLY A 126 -34.96 18.36 1.88
N ALA A 127 -34.38 17.33 1.27
CA ALA A 127 -33.32 16.52 1.86
C ALA A 127 -31.96 17.21 1.70
N TYR A 128 -31.06 17.02 2.66
CA TYR A 128 -29.74 17.67 2.65
C TYR A 128 -28.76 16.87 1.80
N THR A 129 -28.23 17.53 0.78
CA THR A 129 -27.24 16.97 -0.15
C THR A 129 -25.90 17.68 -0.03
N TYR A 130 -24.82 16.96 -0.26
CA TYR A 130 -23.45 17.45 -0.14
C TYR A 130 -22.62 16.93 -1.31
N GLU A 131 -21.88 17.81 -1.95
CA GLU A 131 -20.90 17.42 -2.97
C GLU A 131 -19.56 17.17 -2.29
N VAL A 132 -19.09 15.92 -2.34
CA VAL A 132 -17.85 15.48 -1.72
C VAL A 132 -16.89 14.92 -2.76
N LYS A 133 -15.59 15.12 -2.54
CA LYS A 133 -14.54 14.48 -3.35
C LYS A 133 -14.42 13.00 -2.96
N VAL A 134 -14.26 12.13 -3.96
CA VAL A 134 -14.07 10.69 -3.75
C VAL A 134 -12.69 10.30 -4.26
N ASP A 135 -11.82 9.89 -3.34
CA ASP A 135 -10.45 9.51 -3.70
C ASP A 135 -10.39 8.12 -4.35
N ALA A 136 -11.16 7.16 -3.81
CA ALA A 136 -11.31 5.83 -4.39
C ALA A 136 -12.62 5.17 -3.95
N LEU A 137 -13.13 4.24 -4.77
CA LEU A 137 -14.21 3.32 -4.40
C LEU A 137 -13.62 2.07 -3.74
N ASP A 138 -14.44 1.32 -3.00
CA ASP A 138 -14.05 0.14 -2.22
C ASP A 138 -12.88 0.37 -1.24
N GLN A 139 -12.70 1.61 -0.78
CA GLN A 139 -11.79 2.03 0.29
C GLN A 139 -12.56 2.88 1.32
N SER A 140 -12.33 2.68 2.62
CA SER A 140 -12.92 3.58 3.62
C SER A 140 -12.29 4.96 3.50
N LEU A 141 -13.16 5.95 3.53
CA LEU A 141 -12.82 7.36 3.51
C LEU A 141 -13.32 7.98 4.80
N GLU A 142 -12.47 8.78 5.43
CA GLU A 142 -12.86 9.61 6.56
C GLU A 142 -13.78 10.73 6.05
N CYS A 143 -14.93 10.87 6.70
CA CYS A 143 -15.93 11.90 6.42
C CYS A 143 -16.49 12.42 7.73
N THR A 144 -16.12 13.63 8.08
CA THR A 144 -16.55 14.26 9.33
C THR A 144 -17.68 15.23 9.08
N GLY A 145 -18.78 15.08 9.84
CA GLY A 145 -19.91 16.00 9.82
C GLY A 145 -19.92 16.97 11.00
N PHE A 146 -20.16 18.25 10.73
CA PHE A 146 -20.36 19.26 11.77
C PHE A 146 -21.82 19.28 12.23
N SER A 147 -22.07 18.97 13.51
CA SER A 147 -23.41 18.92 14.07
C SER A 147 -23.96 20.31 14.35
N LYS A 148 -25.10 20.67 13.75
CA LYS A 148 -25.78 21.94 14.00
C LYS A 148 -26.19 22.10 15.47
N ARG A 149 -26.65 21.02 16.10
CA ARG A 149 -27.13 21.04 17.49
C ARG A 149 -26.00 21.13 18.51
N LYS A 150 -24.94 20.33 18.31
CA LYS A 150 -23.85 20.21 19.29
C LYS A 150 -22.67 21.11 18.99
N GLN A 151 -22.63 21.75 17.81
CA GLN A 151 -21.54 22.60 17.35
C GLN A 151 -20.16 21.92 17.46
N LYS A 152 -20.15 20.62 17.13
CA LYS A 152 -18.98 19.73 17.19
C LYS A 152 -18.87 18.90 15.92
N TRP A 153 -17.64 18.57 15.55
CA TRP A 153 -17.28 17.65 14.48
C TRP A 153 -17.38 16.19 14.94
N TYR A 154 -18.07 15.38 14.15
CA TYR A 154 -18.23 13.95 14.36
C TYR A 154 -17.58 13.21 13.20
N ASP A 155 -16.50 12.49 13.49
CA ASP A 155 -15.84 11.67 12.48
C ASP A 155 -16.71 10.46 12.16
N HIS A 156 -16.80 10.14 10.89
CA HIS A 156 -17.44 8.96 10.37
C HIS A 156 -16.55 8.36 9.29
N GLN A 157 -16.73 7.07 9.05
CA GLN A 157 -16.11 6.39 7.93
C GLN A 157 -17.19 6.02 6.94
N ILE A 158 -16.94 6.31 5.66
CA ILE A 158 -17.84 5.96 4.57
C ILE A 158 -17.12 5.17 3.49
N LEU A 159 -17.83 4.24 2.86
CA LEU A 159 -17.33 3.39 1.80
C LEU A 159 -18.25 3.52 0.58
N PHE A 160 -17.71 3.99 -0.53
CA PHE A 160 -18.41 3.96 -1.82
C PHE A 160 -18.23 2.58 -2.46
N ARG A 161 -19.32 1.85 -2.64
CA ARG A 161 -19.27 0.46 -3.12
C ARG A 161 -19.29 0.43 -4.63
N ALA A 162 -18.23 -0.07 -5.26
CA ALA A 162 -18.19 -0.16 -6.71
C ALA A 162 -19.13 -1.26 -7.26
N ASP A 163 -19.65 -2.16 -6.42
CA ASP A 163 -20.53 -3.28 -6.80
C ASP A 163 -21.91 -2.80 -7.22
N SER A 164 -22.29 -1.63 -6.71
CA SER A 164 -23.53 -0.94 -7.01
C SER A 164 -23.51 -0.21 -8.35
N LEU A 165 -22.34 -0.04 -8.97
CA LEU A 165 -22.23 0.58 -10.28
C LEU A 165 -22.79 -0.35 -11.36
N PRO A 166 -23.39 0.20 -12.44
CA PRO A 166 -23.93 -0.62 -13.51
C PRO A 166 -22.82 -1.41 -14.24
N ALA A 167 -23.19 -2.55 -14.83
CA ALA A 167 -22.27 -3.37 -15.59
C ALA A 167 -21.62 -2.55 -16.73
N GLY A 168 -20.29 -2.58 -16.79
CA GLY A 168 -19.50 -1.80 -17.76
C GLY A 168 -19.07 -0.41 -17.29
N ALA A 169 -19.54 0.08 -16.13
CA ALA A 169 -19.04 1.33 -15.54
C ALA A 169 -17.61 1.19 -15.01
N ILE A 170 -17.27 0.04 -14.44
CA ILE A 170 -15.90 -0.26 -14.04
C ILE A 170 -15.18 -0.86 -15.26
N LYS A 171 -13.98 -0.34 -15.56
CA LYS A 171 -13.15 -0.90 -16.63
C LYS A 171 -12.86 -2.37 -16.33
N ALA A 172 -12.85 -3.20 -17.38
CA ALA A 172 -12.79 -4.65 -17.23
C ALA A 172 -11.59 -5.11 -16.37
N SER A 173 -10.44 -4.45 -16.46
CA SER A 173 -9.31 -4.69 -15.55
C SER A 173 -9.62 -4.45 -14.10
N ALA A 174 -10.13 -3.28 -13.76
CA ALA A 174 -10.42 -2.92 -12.38
C ALA A 174 -11.54 -3.78 -11.78
N SER A 175 -12.53 -4.15 -12.59
CA SER A 175 -13.59 -5.09 -12.18
C SER A 175 -13.04 -6.49 -11.84
N LYS A 176 -11.96 -6.90 -12.52
CA LYS A 176 -11.29 -8.20 -12.35
C LYS A 176 -10.20 -8.16 -11.28
N ALA A 177 -9.61 -6.99 -11.05
CA ALA A 177 -8.62 -6.72 -10.01
C ALA A 177 -9.27 -6.64 -8.63
N ARG A 178 -10.60 -6.54 -8.57
CA ARG A 178 -11.38 -6.26 -7.37
C ARG A 178 -11.18 -7.26 -6.24
N HIS A 179 -10.75 -8.48 -6.57
CA HIS A 179 -10.41 -9.51 -5.59
C HIS A 179 -8.93 -9.41 -5.17
N LYS A 180 -8.69 -9.00 -3.93
CA LYS A 180 -7.36 -9.13 -3.31
C LYS A 180 -7.12 -10.61 -3.03
N SER A 181 -6.14 -11.19 -3.72
CA SER A 181 -5.62 -12.49 -3.31
C SER A 181 -4.99 -12.32 -1.93
N ASN A 182 -5.37 -13.17 -0.98
CA ASN A 182 -4.82 -13.13 0.37
C ASN A 182 -3.29 -13.25 0.29
N VAL A 183 -2.57 -12.27 0.84
CA VAL A 183 -1.11 -12.28 0.89
C VAL A 183 -0.69 -13.13 2.08
N ALA A 184 -0.33 -14.38 1.82
CA ALA A 184 0.18 -15.28 2.84
C ALA A 184 1.71 -15.14 2.95
N PRO A 185 2.28 -15.16 4.16
CA PRO A 185 3.72 -15.32 4.32
C PRO A 185 4.21 -16.55 3.56
N ILE A 186 5.23 -16.38 2.75
CA ILE A 186 5.82 -17.46 1.96
C ILE A 186 6.65 -18.33 2.89
N ASP A 187 6.16 -19.54 3.13
CA ASP A 187 6.82 -20.57 3.92
C ASP A 187 7.86 -21.32 3.08
N LEU A 188 8.90 -20.60 2.66
CA LEU A 188 10.12 -21.10 2.03
C LEU A 188 11.31 -20.33 2.60
N LYS A 189 12.49 -20.97 2.62
CA LYS A 189 13.74 -20.30 3.00
C LYS A 189 14.09 -19.22 1.98
N ASN A 190 14.89 -18.24 2.40
CA ASN A 190 15.43 -17.27 1.46
C ASN A 190 16.29 -17.98 0.40
N GLY A 191 16.10 -17.64 -0.87
CA GLY A 191 16.81 -18.29 -1.97
C GLY A 191 16.17 -18.05 -3.33
N LYS A 192 16.82 -18.57 -4.37
CA LYS A 192 16.29 -18.61 -5.74
C LYS A 192 15.78 -20.01 -6.03
N TYR A 193 14.62 -20.11 -6.63
CA TYR A 193 13.94 -21.36 -6.95
C TYR A 193 13.47 -21.37 -8.40
N LEU A 194 13.44 -22.55 -9.01
CA LEU A 194 12.62 -22.82 -10.18
C LEU A 194 11.35 -23.51 -9.70
N MET A 195 10.20 -22.94 -10.05
CA MET A 195 8.89 -23.41 -9.58
C MET A 195 7.92 -23.55 -10.75
N LYS A 196 7.19 -24.65 -10.80
CA LYS A 196 6.09 -24.80 -11.75
C LYS A 196 5.04 -23.75 -11.45
N VAL A 197 4.71 -23.01 -12.49
CA VAL A 197 3.62 -22.04 -12.50
C VAL A 197 2.60 -22.50 -13.54
N SER A 198 1.32 -22.37 -13.19
CA SER A 198 0.20 -22.62 -14.10
C SER A 198 -0.60 -21.35 -14.30
N LEU A 199 -1.21 -21.22 -15.48
CA LEU A 199 -2.03 -20.09 -15.88
C LEU A 199 -3.37 -20.63 -16.38
N LYS A 200 -4.46 -20.11 -15.85
CA LYS A 200 -5.83 -20.34 -16.32
C LYS A 200 -6.50 -19.00 -16.61
N GLY A 201 -7.56 -19.02 -17.42
CA GLY A 201 -8.33 -17.82 -17.78
C GLY A 201 -7.98 -17.26 -19.16
N GLY A 202 -8.56 -16.09 -19.47
CA GLY A 202 -8.54 -15.52 -20.81
C GLY A 202 -9.21 -16.42 -21.86
N SER A 203 -8.65 -16.43 -23.08
CA SER A 203 -9.13 -17.27 -24.20
C SER A 203 -8.49 -18.67 -24.26
N GLY A 204 -7.67 -19.03 -23.25
CA GLY A 204 -6.88 -20.28 -23.25
C GLY A 204 -5.67 -20.29 -24.21
N ARG A 205 -5.50 -19.24 -25.03
CA ARG A 205 -4.38 -19.13 -25.98
C ARG A 205 -3.08 -18.64 -25.32
N ALA A 206 -3.21 -17.83 -24.28
CA ALA A 206 -2.06 -17.26 -23.58
C ALA A 206 -1.34 -18.34 -22.76
N LYS A 207 -0.02 -18.39 -22.91
CA LYS A 207 0.86 -19.28 -22.15
C LYS A 207 1.97 -18.49 -21.49
N ILE A 208 2.48 -19.00 -20.38
CA ILE A 208 3.68 -18.51 -19.69
C ILE A 208 4.72 -19.62 -19.66
N THR A 209 6.00 -19.23 -19.63
CA THR A 209 7.11 -20.16 -19.43
C THR A 209 7.03 -20.75 -18.02
N SER A 210 7.13 -22.08 -17.93
CA SER A 210 7.11 -22.84 -16.69
C SER A 210 8.14 -23.97 -16.77
N PRO A 211 9.01 -24.16 -15.76
CA PRO A 211 9.04 -23.46 -14.47
C PRO A 211 9.51 -22.00 -14.57
N ALA A 212 9.06 -21.18 -13.61
CA ALA A 212 9.46 -19.78 -13.46
C ALA A 212 10.52 -19.62 -12.34
N GLU A 213 11.41 -18.63 -12.50
CA GLU A 213 12.35 -18.26 -11.44
C GLU A 213 11.62 -17.49 -10.34
N VAL A 214 11.77 -17.92 -9.09
CA VAL A 214 11.14 -17.34 -7.90
C VAL A 214 12.21 -17.03 -6.86
N VAL A 215 12.31 -15.78 -6.45
CA VAL A 215 13.24 -15.31 -5.43
C VAL A 215 12.47 -15.08 -4.13
N VAL A 216 12.81 -15.82 -3.08
CA VAL A 216 12.24 -15.68 -1.74
C VAL A 216 13.19 -14.86 -0.87
N LYS A 217 12.69 -13.78 -0.26
CA LYS A 217 13.39 -12.95 0.72
C LYS A 217 12.41 -12.48 1.79
N ASN A 218 12.76 -12.69 3.06
CA ASN A 218 11.98 -12.19 4.21
C ASN A 218 10.50 -12.61 4.16
N LYS A 219 10.24 -13.90 3.91
CA LYS A 219 8.88 -14.47 3.75
C LYS A 219 8.03 -13.84 2.64
N LYS A 220 8.65 -13.12 1.70
CA LYS A 220 8.02 -12.61 0.47
C LYS A 220 8.70 -13.25 -0.73
N ALA A 221 7.96 -13.43 -1.82
CA ALA A 221 8.50 -14.01 -3.04
C ALA A 221 8.20 -13.12 -4.25
N THR A 222 9.15 -13.07 -5.18
CA THR A 222 9.01 -12.40 -6.48
C THR A 222 9.29 -13.42 -7.57
N ALA A 223 8.42 -13.51 -8.57
CA ALA A 223 8.56 -14.43 -9.69
C ALA A 223 8.84 -13.67 -10.99
N LYS A 224 9.74 -14.23 -11.81
CA LYS A 224 10.02 -13.78 -13.16
C LYS A 224 9.15 -14.57 -14.14
N ILE A 225 8.15 -13.91 -14.70
CA ILE A 225 7.13 -14.51 -15.57
C ILE A 225 7.35 -14.06 -17.00
N GLN A 226 7.70 -14.99 -17.86
CA GLN A 226 7.80 -14.76 -19.30
C GLN A 226 6.53 -15.24 -19.99
N TRP A 227 5.88 -14.35 -20.73
CA TRP A 227 4.74 -14.69 -21.57
C TRP A 227 5.19 -15.35 -22.88
N SER A 228 4.25 -15.99 -23.57
CA SER A 228 4.43 -16.53 -24.92
C SER A 228 4.38 -15.48 -26.03
N SER A 229 4.09 -14.22 -25.69
CA SER A 229 3.98 -13.10 -26.63
C SER A 229 4.78 -11.90 -26.13
N LYS A 230 5.26 -11.08 -27.06
CA LYS A 230 5.88 -9.76 -26.83
C LYS A 230 4.88 -8.62 -26.64
N HIS A 231 3.60 -8.89 -26.88
CA HIS A 231 2.52 -7.89 -26.90
C HIS A 231 1.78 -7.81 -25.57
N TYR A 232 2.51 -7.93 -24.46
CA TYR A 232 1.99 -7.62 -23.14
C TYR A 232 2.70 -6.38 -22.62
N ASP A 233 1.94 -5.32 -22.40
CA ASP A 233 2.46 -3.99 -22.10
C ASP A 233 2.60 -3.75 -20.59
N TYR A 234 1.68 -4.31 -19.79
CA TYR A 234 1.79 -4.32 -18.34
C TYR A 234 1.01 -5.48 -17.71
N MET A 235 1.35 -5.78 -16.46
CA MET A 235 0.55 -6.63 -15.58
C MET A 235 0.04 -5.83 -14.38
N ILE A 236 -1.12 -6.20 -13.86
CA ILE A 236 -1.61 -5.74 -12.56
C ILE A 236 -1.67 -6.96 -11.65
N VAL A 237 -0.95 -6.88 -10.53
CA VAL A 237 -0.93 -7.93 -9.51
C VAL A 237 -1.16 -7.27 -8.17
N ASN A 238 -2.21 -7.68 -7.47
CA ASN A 238 -2.60 -7.04 -6.22
C ASN A 238 -2.67 -5.49 -6.43
N GLY A 239 -3.41 -5.04 -7.46
CA GLY A 239 -3.64 -3.63 -7.81
C GLY A 239 -2.42 -2.75 -8.09
N LYS A 240 -1.21 -3.32 -8.05
CA LYS A 240 0.00 -2.64 -8.45
C LYS A 240 0.33 -2.99 -9.89
N LYS A 241 0.69 -1.96 -10.66
CA LYS A 241 1.13 -2.09 -12.06
C LYS A 241 2.60 -2.50 -12.13
N TYR A 242 2.89 -3.44 -13.02
CA TYR A 242 4.22 -3.97 -13.31
C TYR A 242 4.47 -3.90 -14.82
N THR A 243 5.57 -3.30 -15.23
CA THR A 243 6.00 -3.21 -16.64
C THR A 243 7.01 -4.30 -16.96
N PRO A 244 7.21 -4.64 -18.25
CA PRO A 244 8.21 -5.63 -18.64
C PRO A 244 9.62 -5.21 -18.21
N VAL A 245 10.43 -6.17 -17.78
CA VAL A 245 11.84 -5.97 -17.39
C VAL A 245 12.80 -6.16 -18.57
N ASN A 246 12.33 -6.70 -19.69
CA ASN A 246 13.10 -6.92 -20.91
C ASN A 246 12.73 -5.95 -22.02
N LYS A 247 13.68 -5.67 -22.92
CA LYS A 247 13.50 -4.78 -24.09
C LYS A 247 13.33 -5.53 -25.42
N LYS A 248 13.64 -6.82 -25.47
CA LYS A 248 13.61 -7.67 -26.67
C LYS A 248 13.03 -9.05 -26.33
N GLY A 249 12.40 -9.69 -27.31
CA GLY A 249 11.75 -10.99 -27.15
C GLY A 249 10.36 -10.89 -26.53
N ASN A 250 9.84 -12.01 -26.01
CA ASN A 250 8.54 -12.04 -25.35
C ASN A 250 8.53 -11.26 -24.04
N SER A 251 7.38 -10.71 -23.63
CA SER A 251 7.29 -9.88 -22.44
C SER A 251 7.60 -10.68 -21.17
N VAL A 252 8.51 -10.15 -20.35
CA VAL A 252 8.94 -10.72 -19.08
C VAL A 252 8.64 -9.74 -17.96
N PHE A 253 7.96 -10.19 -16.92
CA PHE A 253 7.58 -9.38 -15.76
C PHE A 253 8.19 -9.94 -14.48
N GLU A 254 8.55 -9.06 -13.54
CA GLU A 254 8.83 -9.43 -12.16
C GLU A 254 7.64 -9.05 -11.29
N ILE A 255 6.90 -10.05 -10.80
CA ILE A 255 5.67 -9.85 -10.04
C ILE A 255 5.76 -10.53 -8.66
N PRO A 256 5.07 -10.01 -7.62
CA PRO A 256 5.03 -10.66 -6.33
C PRO A 256 4.23 -11.97 -6.42
N VAL A 257 4.71 -13.01 -5.73
CA VAL A 257 3.92 -14.21 -5.46
C VAL A 257 3.17 -13.97 -4.16
N LEU A 258 1.84 -13.88 -4.25
CA LEU A 258 0.99 -13.51 -3.10
C LEU A 258 0.71 -14.71 -2.20
N VAL A 259 0.62 -15.90 -2.79
CA VAL A 259 0.30 -17.15 -2.10
C VAL A 259 0.85 -18.33 -2.91
N LEU A 260 1.26 -19.39 -2.21
CA LEU A 260 1.63 -20.67 -2.83
C LEU A 260 0.47 -21.66 -2.74
N ASP A 261 0.42 -22.60 -3.68
CA ASP A 261 -0.57 -23.69 -3.76
C ASP A 261 -2.05 -23.24 -3.84
N LYS A 262 -2.30 -21.94 -4.04
CA LYS A 262 -3.62 -21.35 -4.25
C LYS A 262 -3.61 -20.45 -5.47
N GLU A 263 -4.78 -20.28 -6.08
CA GLU A 263 -4.95 -19.35 -7.19
C GLU A 263 -4.78 -17.91 -6.70
N MET A 264 -3.91 -17.17 -7.37
CA MET A 264 -3.83 -15.72 -7.28
C MET A 264 -4.28 -15.09 -8.59
N ILE A 265 -4.95 -13.96 -8.50
CA ILE A 265 -5.47 -13.24 -9.66
C ILE A 265 -4.41 -12.27 -10.17
N VAL A 266 -4.22 -12.27 -11.49
CA VAL A 266 -3.38 -11.31 -12.20
C VAL A 266 -4.12 -10.81 -13.44
N ILE A 267 -3.81 -9.59 -13.87
CA ILE A 267 -4.34 -9.05 -15.12
C ILE A 267 -3.17 -8.74 -16.03
N GLY A 268 -3.26 -9.16 -17.29
CA GLY A 268 -2.32 -8.77 -18.33
C GLY A 268 -3.02 -7.91 -19.37
N ASP A 269 -2.46 -6.73 -19.66
CA ASP A 269 -2.85 -5.93 -20.82
C ASP A 269 -2.13 -6.44 -22.06
N THR A 270 -2.88 -6.68 -23.14
CA THR A 270 -2.33 -7.13 -24.42
C THR A 270 -2.81 -6.28 -25.59
N THR A 271 -1.86 -5.90 -26.44
CA THR A 271 -2.08 -5.18 -27.70
C THR A 271 -2.10 -6.10 -28.92
N ALA A 272 -1.98 -7.42 -28.72
CA ALA A 272 -1.96 -8.40 -29.82
C ALA A 272 -3.25 -8.43 -30.66
N MET A 273 -4.35 -7.87 -30.15
CA MET A 273 -5.67 -7.91 -30.77
C MET A 273 -6.07 -6.54 -31.36
N SER A 274 -5.11 -5.75 -31.85
CA SER A 274 -5.27 -4.42 -32.47
C SER A 274 -5.72 -3.27 -31.55
N LYS A 275 -6.42 -3.56 -30.45
CA LYS A 275 -6.68 -2.62 -29.35
C LYS A 275 -6.08 -3.18 -28.05
N PRO A 276 -5.67 -2.34 -27.08
CA PRO A 276 -5.30 -2.79 -25.75
C PRO A 276 -6.47 -3.49 -25.05
N HIS A 277 -6.20 -4.66 -24.49
CA HIS A 277 -7.18 -5.45 -23.76
C HIS A 277 -6.60 -6.02 -22.48
N GLU A 278 -7.23 -5.70 -21.36
CA GLU A 278 -6.90 -6.25 -20.06
C GLU A 278 -7.67 -7.54 -19.78
N ILE A 279 -6.91 -8.63 -19.62
CA ILE A 279 -7.43 -9.98 -19.45
C ILE A 279 -7.04 -10.50 -18.06
N GLU A 280 -8.02 -11.02 -17.32
CA GLU A 280 -7.78 -11.71 -16.04
C GLU A 280 -7.29 -13.13 -16.29
N TYR A 281 -6.29 -13.49 -15.49
CA TYR A 281 -5.79 -14.84 -15.37
C TYR A 281 -5.68 -15.25 -13.91
N ARG A 282 -5.78 -16.56 -13.69
CA ARG A 282 -5.53 -17.22 -12.41
C ARG A 282 -4.19 -17.92 -12.51
N MET A 283 -3.25 -17.50 -11.68
CA MET A 283 -1.92 -18.07 -11.58
C MET A 283 -1.81 -18.91 -10.31
N THR A 284 -1.20 -20.08 -10.41
CA THR A 284 -0.89 -20.93 -9.25
C THR A 284 0.56 -21.35 -9.29
N PHE A 285 1.26 -21.10 -8.19
CA PHE A 285 2.65 -21.49 -7.95
C PHE A 285 2.68 -22.75 -7.07
N ASP A 286 3.20 -23.85 -7.61
CA ASP A 286 3.24 -25.15 -6.94
C ASP A 286 4.48 -25.25 -6.03
N LYS A 287 4.28 -25.16 -4.72
CA LYS A 287 5.35 -25.23 -3.71
C LYS A 287 6.10 -26.55 -3.79
N LYS A 288 5.43 -27.67 -4.07
CA LYS A 288 6.06 -29.01 -4.12
C LYS A 288 7.05 -29.14 -5.26
N SER A 289 6.91 -28.31 -6.30
CA SER A 289 7.81 -28.29 -7.45
C SER A 289 9.06 -27.43 -7.25
N ALA A 290 9.18 -26.70 -6.14
CA ALA A 290 10.26 -25.76 -5.90
C ALA A 290 11.62 -26.47 -5.84
N LYS A 291 12.50 -26.17 -6.80
CA LYS A 291 13.89 -26.63 -6.83
C LYS A 291 14.81 -25.44 -6.66
N PHE A 292 15.81 -25.53 -5.77
CA PHE A 292 16.81 -24.48 -5.67
C PHE A 292 17.49 -24.27 -7.03
N ALA A 293 17.51 -23.03 -7.49
CA ALA A 293 18.30 -22.64 -8.65
C ALA A 293 19.75 -22.56 -8.19
N ASN A 294 20.52 -23.62 -8.43
CA ASN A 294 21.96 -23.62 -8.18
C ASN A 294 22.62 -22.61 -9.15
N GLU A 295 23.44 -21.70 -8.63
CA GLU A 295 24.42 -20.95 -9.42
C GLU A 295 25.46 -21.94 -9.98
N LYS A 296 25.16 -22.53 -11.13
CA LYS A 296 26.16 -23.18 -11.99
C LYS A 296 25.95 -22.72 -13.42
N GLU A 297 26.40 -21.49 -13.70
CA GLU A 297 26.95 -21.07 -15.00
C GLU A 297 27.56 -19.67 -14.92
N GLN A 298 28.78 -19.59 -14.41
CA GLN A 298 29.86 -18.73 -14.90
C GLN A 298 31.17 -19.44 -14.57
N ILE A 299 32.12 -19.39 -15.51
CA ILE A 299 33.47 -20.01 -15.52
C ILE A 299 33.54 -21.46 -16.01
N GLY A 300 33.25 -21.61 -17.30
CA GLY A 300 33.88 -22.59 -18.16
C GLY A 300 34.89 -21.93 -19.10
N HIS A 301 35.98 -21.37 -18.56
CA HIS A 301 37.32 -21.32 -19.19
C HIS A 301 38.35 -20.78 -18.19
N ASN A 302 39.55 -21.36 -18.23
CA ASN A 302 40.76 -21.09 -17.44
C ASN A 302 40.92 -21.94 -16.17
N LYS A 303 41.24 -23.23 -16.37
CA LYS A 303 42.19 -23.96 -15.50
C LYS A 303 43.58 -23.29 -15.60
N ALA A 304 43.74 -22.11 -15.01
CA ALA A 304 45.04 -21.45 -14.85
C ALA A 304 45.05 -20.40 -13.72
N THR A 305 43.90 -19.90 -13.27
CA THR A 305 43.87 -18.72 -12.38
C THR A 305 43.73 -19.04 -10.89
N ASN A 306 43.49 -20.30 -10.50
CA ASN A 306 43.36 -20.67 -9.08
C ASN A 306 44.68 -20.77 -8.31
N ILE A 307 45.83 -20.59 -8.98
CA ILE A 307 47.13 -20.45 -8.30
C ILE A 307 47.37 -18.97 -7.90
N ALA A 308 46.77 -18.00 -8.59
CA ALA A 308 47.03 -16.58 -8.33
C ALA A 308 46.25 -16.01 -7.13
N VAL A 309 45.02 -16.48 -6.86
CA VAL A 309 44.20 -15.92 -5.76
C VAL A 309 44.64 -16.44 -4.39
N VAL A 310 45.16 -17.67 -4.31
CA VAL A 310 45.75 -18.20 -3.06
C VAL A 310 47.08 -17.53 -2.73
N ALA A 311 47.87 -17.13 -3.75
CA ALA A 311 49.11 -16.40 -3.55
C ALA A 311 48.89 -14.96 -3.02
N ILE A 312 47.80 -14.29 -3.41
CA ILE A 312 47.52 -12.91 -2.96
C ILE A 312 47.06 -12.88 -1.50
N ILE A 313 46.30 -13.88 -1.04
CA ILE A 313 45.88 -13.97 0.37
C ILE A 313 47.06 -14.39 1.27
N GLY A 314 47.96 -15.25 0.78
CA GLY A 314 49.20 -15.61 1.49
C GLY A 314 50.19 -14.43 1.61
N ALA A 315 50.31 -13.60 0.57
CA ALA A 315 51.22 -12.45 0.58
C ALA A 315 50.73 -11.31 1.50
N CYS A 316 49.41 -11.06 1.60
CA CYS A 316 48.89 -10.03 2.50
C CYS A 316 49.03 -10.39 3.98
N VAL A 317 48.96 -11.68 4.34
CA VAL A 317 49.14 -12.12 5.75
C VAL A 317 50.62 -12.05 6.18
N ALA A 318 51.56 -12.33 5.27
CA ALA A 318 52.99 -12.21 5.56
C ALA A 318 53.46 -10.74 5.71
N VAL A 319 52.92 -9.81 4.92
CA VAL A 319 53.26 -8.38 5.01
C VAL A 319 52.69 -7.73 6.27
N LEU A 320 51.48 -8.11 6.70
CA LEU A 320 50.88 -7.61 7.95
C LEU A 320 51.54 -8.18 9.21
N GLY A 321 51.98 -9.46 9.17
CA GLY A 321 52.76 -10.06 10.26
C GLY A 321 54.16 -9.43 10.43
N GLY A 322 54.84 -9.11 9.32
CA GLY A 322 56.16 -8.46 9.35
C GLY A 322 56.14 -7.02 9.89
N ILE A 323 55.10 -6.24 9.55
CA ILE A 323 54.96 -4.85 10.00
C ILE A 323 54.65 -4.78 11.51
N LEU A 324 53.88 -5.73 12.05
CA LEU A 324 53.57 -5.79 13.49
C LEU A 324 54.77 -6.20 14.36
N VAL A 325 55.67 -7.06 13.85
CA VAL A 325 56.90 -7.45 14.57
C VAL A 325 57.95 -6.34 14.52
N TRP A 326 58.04 -5.57 13.44
CA TRP A 326 58.96 -4.45 13.32
C TRP A 326 58.59 -3.27 14.24
N LYS A 327 57.30 -2.95 14.37
CA LYS A 327 56.83 -1.85 15.24
C LYS A 327 57.03 -2.15 16.74
N LYS A 328 56.87 -3.41 17.17
CA LYS A 328 57.08 -3.83 18.57
C LYS A 328 58.54 -3.85 19.00
N LYS A 329 59.50 -3.93 18.05
CA LYS A 329 60.94 -3.92 18.34
C LYS A 329 61.52 -2.50 18.47
N ASN A 330 60.86 -1.49 17.90
CA ASN A 330 61.29 -0.09 17.97
C ASN A 330 60.66 0.73 19.12
N GLU A 331 59.68 0.18 19.85
CA GLU A 331 59.13 0.81 21.08
C GLU A 331 59.85 0.36 22.37
N LYS A 332 60.90 -0.47 22.27
CA LYS A 332 61.71 -0.93 23.42
C LYS A 332 63.21 -0.58 23.30
N LYS A 333 63.54 0.53 22.64
CA LYS A 333 64.86 1.16 22.75
C LYS A 333 64.69 2.58 23.27
#